data_AF-A0A3N5QCX6-F1
#
_entry.id   AF-A0A3N5QCX6-F1
#
_cell.length_a   1.000
_cell.length_b   1.000
_cell.length_c   1.000
_cell.angle_alpha   90.00
_cell.angle_beta   90.00
_cell.angle_gamma   90.00
#
_symmetry.space_group_name_H-M   'P 1'
#
loop_
_entity.id
_entity.type
_entity.pdbx_description
1 polymer ?
#
loop_
_entity_poly.entity_id
_entity_poly.type
_entity_poly.pdbx_seq_one_letter_code
_entity_poly.pdbx_strand_id
1 'polypeptide(L)'
;MALSKQLQDRIEAVAADLRKELYGPKGYPPWGTKFVEMEEQTGEVGDALACVMLSQGLREQAEADGHPAGKCGGCGEPIPFEEVAGRLLQARRGEVAWQESYGRCKRCRKSFFPSVPSFGNRAR
;
A
#
# COMPACT_ATOMS: atom_id res chain seq x y z
N MET A 1 -8.87 5.39 16.69
CA MET A 1 -10.21 5.09 16.14
C MET A 1 -10.52 3.65 16.47
N ALA A 2 -11.69 3.36 17.05
CA ALA A 2 -12.11 1.97 17.26
C ALA A 2 -12.50 1.36 15.91
N LEU A 3 -12.08 0.12 15.65
CA LEU A 3 -12.51 -0.61 14.46
C LEU A 3 -14.00 -0.94 14.58
N SER A 4 -14.74 -0.94 13.47
CA SER A 4 -16.14 -1.38 13.49
C SER A 4 -16.23 -2.86 13.84
N LYS A 5 -17.32 -3.30 14.46
CA LYS A 5 -17.54 -4.72 14.80
C LYS A 5 -17.40 -5.62 13.58
N GLN A 6 -17.99 -5.22 12.45
CA GLN A 6 -17.87 -5.96 11.19
C GLN A 6 -16.41 -6.13 10.74
N LEU A 7 -15.58 -5.09 10.90
CA LEU A 7 -14.17 -5.16 10.55
C LEU A 7 -13.39 -6.04 11.53
N GLN A 8 -13.72 -6.00 12.82
CA GLN A 8 -13.16 -6.90 13.83
C GLN A 8 -13.47 -8.37 13.50
N ASP A 9 -14.74 -8.70 13.24
CA ASP A 9 -15.17 -10.05 12.87
C ASP A 9 -14.43 -10.55 11.61
N ARG A 10 -14.19 -9.65 10.63
CA ARG A 10 -13.42 -10.00 9.43
C ARG A 10 -11.94 -10.23 9.73
N ILE A 11 -11.33 -9.40 10.59
CA ILE A 11 -9.94 -9.58 11.01
C ILE A 11 -9.77 -10.92 11.73
N GLU A 12 -10.71 -11.29 12.61
CA GLU A 12 -10.69 -12.59 13.29
C GLU A 12 -10.77 -13.77 12.31
N ALA A 13 -11.63 -13.68 11.31
CA ALA A 13 -11.74 -14.71 10.27
C ALA A 13 -10.44 -14.84 9.47
N VAL A 14 -9.86 -13.72 9.01
CA VAL A 14 -8.59 -13.72 8.27
C VAL A 14 -7.45 -14.25 9.15
N ALA A 15 -7.39 -13.85 10.43
CA ALA A 15 -6.39 -14.35 11.36
C ALA A 15 -6.53 -15.86 11.60
N ALA A 16 -7.75 -16.41 11.64
CA ALA A 16 -7.97 -17.83 11.75
C ALA A 16 -7.43 -18.60 10.53
N ASP A 17 -7.58 -18.04 9.33
CA ASP A 17 -7.06 -18.65 8.11
C ASP A 17 -5.53 -18.53 8.01
N LEU A 18 -4.96 -17.35 8.29
CA LEU A 18 -3.50 -17.18 8.32
C LEU A 18 -2.81 -18.08 9.35
N ARG A 19 -3.44 -18.34 10.50
CA ARG A 19 -2.90 -19.29 11.47
C ARG A 19 -2.89 -20.73 10.96
N LYS A 20 -3.81 -21.11 10.06
CA LYS A 20 -3.77 -22.44 9.41
C LYS A 20 -2.62 -22.54 8.42
N GLU A 21 -2.29 -21.44 7.74
CA GLU A 21 -1.10 -21.38 6.87
C GLU A 21 0.20 -21.50 7.69
N LEU A 22 0.27 -20.85 8.86
CA LEU A 22 1.46 -20.88 9.72
C LEU A 22 1.65 -22.21 10.46
N TYR A 23 0.57 -22.78 11.01
CA TYR A 23 0.63 -23.92 11.93
C TYR A 23 0.00 -25.20 11.36
N GLY A 24 -0.34 -25.19 10.07
CA GLY A 24 -1.09 -26.26 9.42
C GLY A 24 -2.57 -26.32 9.83
N PRO A 25 -3.30 -27.38 9.45
CA PRO A 25 -4.77 -27.44 9.56
C PRO A 25 -5.34 -27.22 10.96
N LYS A 26 -4.54 -27.42 12.01
CA LYS A 26 -4.95 -27.19 13.40
C LYS A 26 -5.04 -25.71 13.76
N GLY A 27 -4.26 -24.83 13.12
CA GLY A 27 -4.32 -23.38 13.32
C GLY A 27 -3.76 -22.87 14.66
N TYR A 28 -2.96 -23.67 15.36
CA TYR A 28 -2.27 -23.25 16.58
C TYR A 28 -0.92 -23.98 16.73
N PRO A 29 0.07 -23.34 17.36
CA PRO A 29 1.39 -23.93 17.57
C PRO A 29 1.34 -25.09 18.57
N PRO A 30 2.33 -26.00 18.55
CA PRO A 30 2.39 -27.10 19.50
C PRO A 30 2.51 -26.59 20.95
N TRP A 31 2.03 -27.40 21.90
CA TRP A 31 2.19 -27.12 23.32
C TRP A 31 3.66 -26.95 23.69
N GLY A 32 3.97 -25.92 24.48
CA GLY A 32 5.33 -25.59 24.90
C GLY A 32 6.07 -24.60 24.00
N THR A 33 5.47 -24.18 22.87
CA THR A 33 5.99 -23.06 22.06
C THR A 33 6.06 -21.80 22.92
N LYS A 34 7.18 -21.07 22.86
CA LYS A 34 7.35 -19.89 23.72
C LYS A 34 6.47 -18.75 23.26
N PHE A 35 6.01 -17.94 24.20
CA PHE A 35 5.25 -16.74 23.90
C PHE A 35 5.99 -15.83 22.92
N VAL A 36 7.28 -15.58 23.14
CA VAL A 36 8.10 -14.70 22.28
C VAL A 36 8.19 -15.20 20.83
N GLU A 37 8.24 -16.52 20.63
CA GLU A 37 8.28 -17.13 19.28
C GLU A 37 6.93 -16.94 18.58
N MET A 38 5.81 -17.12 19.31
CA MET A 38 4.47 -16.87 18.77
C MET A 38 4.26 -15.38 18.47
N GLU A 39 4.72 -14.49 19.35
CA GLU A 39 4.61 -13.04 19.19
C GLU A 39 5.41 -12.56 17.98
N GLU A 40 6.65 -13.00 17.83
CA GLU A 40 7.51 -12.67 16.69
C GLU A 40 6.88 -13.12 15.36
N GLN A 41 6.48 -14.38 15.26
CA GLN A 41 5.84 -14.93 14.05
C GLN A 41 4.54 -14.21 13.68
N THR A 42 3.67 -13.94 14.67
CA THR A 42 2.41 -13.23 14.42
C THR A 42 2.65 -11.75 14.08
N GLY A 43 3.68 -11.14 14.65
CA GLY A 43 4.13 -9.79 14.33
C GLY A 43 4.61 -9.66 12.88
N GLU A 44 5.48 -10.55 12.42
CA GLU A 44 5.97 -10.58 11.03
C GLU A 44 4.82 -10.69 10.02
N VAL A 45 3.84 -11.56 10.31
CA VAL A 45 2.65 -11.74 9.48
C VAL A 45 1.79 -10.49 9.46
N GLY A 46 1.61 -9.84 10.61
CA GLY A 46 0.88 -8.58 10.70
C GLY A 46 1.55 -7.45 9.92
N ASP A 47 2.87 -7.35 9.99
CA ASP A 47 3.67 -6.36 9.28
C ASP A 47 3.61 -6.60 7.76
N ALA A 48 3.70 -7.86 7.32
CA ALA A 48 3.51 -8.23 5.91
C ALA A 48 2.10 -7.89 5.40
N LEU A 49 1.05 -8.21 6.17
CA LEU A 49 -0.34 -7.88 5.83
C LEU A 49 -0.53 -6.36 5.70
N ALA A 50 0.05 -5.58 6.61
CA ALA A 50 0.01 -4.12 6.53
C ALA A 50 0.67 -3.59 5.25
N CYS A 51 1.83 -4.15 4.86
CA CYS A 51 2.53 -3.76 3.63
C CYS A 51 1.72 -4.12 2.37
N VAL A 52 1.06 -5.28 2.36
CA VAL A 52 0.17 -5.69 1.26
C VAL A 52 -1.03 -4.75 1.14
N MET A 53 -1.73 -4.47 2.25
CA MET A 53 -2.88 -3.55 2.25
C MET A 53 -2.51 -2.17 1.75
N LEU A 54 -1.36 -1.64 2.19
CA LEU A 54 -0.88 -0.33 1.76
C LEU A 54 -0.50 -0.33 0.27
N SER A 55 0.21 -1.35 -0.20
CA SER A 55 0.59 -1.47 -1.63
C SER A 55 -0.63 -1.56 -2.53
N GLN A 56 -1.65 -2.32 -2.13
CA GLN A 56 -2.91 -2.45 -2.86
C GLN A 56 -3.65 -1.11 -2.94
N GLY A 57 -3.80 -0.41 -1.82
CA GLY A 57 -4.46 0.91 -1.80
C GLY A 57 -3.72 1.95 -2.65
N LEU A 58 -2.38 1.96 -2.62
CA LEU A 58 -1.58 2.86 -3.46
C LEU A 58 -1.73 2.56 -4.95
N ARG A 59 -1.75 1.27 -5.32
CA ARG A 59 -2.00 0.86 -6.70
C ARG A 59 -3.39 1.28 -7.16
N GLU A 60 -4.42 0.95 -6.40
CA GLU A 60 -5.81 1.29 -6.72
C GLU A 60 -5.98 2.81 -6.84
N GLN A 61 -5.32 3.59 -5.98
CA GLN A 61 -5.31 5.04 -6.09
C GLN A 61 -4.63 5.50 -7.39
N ALA A 62 -3.50 4.92 -7.78
CA ALA A 62 -2.77 5.29 -9.00
C ALA A 62 -3.51 4.91 -10.29
N GLU A 63 -4.23 3.78 -10.27
CA GLU A 63 -5.02 3.25 -11.39
C GLU A 63 -6.42 3.89 -11.48
N ALA A 64 -6.89 4.58 -10.43
CA ALA A 64 -8.21 5.18 -10.43
C ALA A 64 -8.38 6.23 -11.54
N ASP A 65 -9.53 6.22 -12.21
CA ASP A 65 -9.89 7.24 -13.18
C ASP A 65 -10.08 8.62 -12.52
N GLY A 66 -9.88 9.69 -13.32
CA GLY A 66 -10.19 11.05 -12.89
C GLY A 66 -9.05 11.79 -12.20
N HIS A 67 -7.81 11.35 -12.38
CA HIS A 67 -6.63 12.16 -12.02
C HIS A 67 -6.68 13.50 -12.78
N PRO A 68 -6.62 14.65 -12.07
CA PRO A 68 -6.67 15.94 -12.73
C PRO A 68 -5.41 16.13 -13.58
N ALA A 69 -5.58 16.60 -14.82
CA ALA A 69 -4.44 16.94 -15.67
C ALA A 69 -3.57 18.03 -15.01
N GLY A 70 -2.26 17.77 -14.97
CA GLY A 70 -1.28 18.77 -14.52
C GLY A 70 -1.00 19.81 -15.58
N LYS A 71 -0.16 20.79 -15.24
CA LYS A 71 0.43 21.72 -16.21
C LYS A 71 1.95 21.64 -16.13
N CYS A 72 2.61 21.67 -17.28
CA CYS A 72 4.06 21.76 -17.35
C CYS A 72 4.53 23.08 -16.74
N GLY A 73 5.35 23.03 -15.68
CA GLY A 73 5.95 24.25 -15.10
C GLY A 73 6.92 25.00 -16.04
N GLY A 74 7.37 24.35 -17.13
CA GLY A 74 8.27 24.96 -18.12
C GLY A 74 7.56 25.60 -19.31
N CYS A 75 6.59 24.91 -19.92
CA CYS A 75 5.90 25.40 -21.13
C CYS A 75 4.40 25.66 -20.95
N GLY A 76 3.83 25.35 -19.78
CA GLY A 76 2.41 25.56 -19.49
C GLY A 76 1.44 24.56 -20.12
N GLU A 77 1.92 23.62 -20.96
CA GLU A 77 1.04 22.64 -21.60
C GLU A 77 0.34 21.73 -20.59
N PRO A 78 -0.94 21.37 -20.84
CA PRO A 78 -1.63 20.33 -20.08
C PRO A 78 -0.89 19.00 -20.17
N ILE A 79 -0.78 18.31 -19.04
CA ILE A 79 -0.15 17.00 -18.93
C ILE A 79 -1.18 16.02 -18.38
N PRO A 80 -1.67 15.06 -19.20
CA PRO A 80 -2.50 13.98 -18.70
C PRO A 80 -1.65 13.05 -17.82
N PHE A 81 -2.18 12.64 -16.67
CA PHE A 81 -1.53 11.72 -15.73
C PHE A 81 -2.07 10.30 -15.94
N GLU A 82 -1.81 9.75 -17.12
CA GLU A 82 -2.32 8.44 -17.58
C GLU A 82 -1.32 7.30 -17.41
N GLU A 83 -0.03 7.60 -17.21
CA GLU A 83 1.00 6.59 -17.03
C GLU A 83 1.21 6.31 -15.53
N VAL A 84 1.58 5.08 -15.16
CA VAL A 84 1.88 4.72 -13.76
C VAL A 84 3.35 4.36 -13.62
N ALA A 85 4.02 4.95 -12.63
CA ALA A 85 5.39 4.61 -12.26
C ALA A 85 5.44 3.96 -10.89
N GLY A 86 6.19 2.85 -10.79
CA GLY A 86 6.41 2.14 -9.53
C GLY A 86 7.78 2.46 -8.91
N ARG A 87 7.82 2.56 -7.58
CA ARG A 87 9.06 2.54 -6.78
C ARG A 87 8.84 1.81 -5.46
N LEU A 88 9.91 1.23 -4.90
CA LEU A 88 9.88 0.67 -3.56
C LEU A 88 10.13 1.78 -2.53
N LEU A 89 9.31 1.82 -1.48
CA LEU A 89 9.47 2.72 -0.34
C LEU A 89 9.59 1.92 0.96
N GLN A 90 10.43 2.41 1.87
CA GLN A 90 10.48 1.90 3.23
C GLN A 90 9.33 2.50 4.05
N ALA A 91 8.29 1.71 4.30
CA ALA A 91 7.26 2.03 5.27
C ALA A 91 7.70 1.63 6.68
N ARG A 92 6.92 2.03 7.69
CA ARG A 92 7.21 1.72 9.10
C ARG A 92 7.24 0.21 9.40
N ARG A 93 6.51 -0.59 8.62
CA ARG A 93 6.31 -2.03 8.82
C ARG A 93 7.03 -2.89 7.77
N GLY A 94 7.77 -2.28 6.85
CA GLY A 94 8.44 -3.01 5.77
C GLY A 94 8.45 -2.25 4.46
N GLU A 95 8.90 -2.92 3.40
CA GLU A 95 8.93 -2.37 2.05
C GLU A 95 7.54 -2.42 1.39
N VAL A 96 7.20 -1.36 0.67
CA VAL A 96 5.90 -1.20 0.01
C VAL A 96 6.13 -0.71 -1.42
N ALA A 97 5.44 -1.35 -2.37
CA ALA A 97 5.43 -0.89 -3.75
C ALA A 97 4.52 0.33 -3.88
N TRP A 98 5.12 1.51 -4.02
CA TRP A 98 4.42 2.74 -4.29
C TRP A 98 4.21 2.88 -5.79
N GLN A 99 2.95 2.96 -6.20
CA GLN A 99 2.56 3.27 -7.57
C GLN A 99 2.01 4.70 -7.62
N GLU A 100 2.46 5.48 -8.59
CA GLU A 100 2.03 6.86 -8.76
C GLU A 100 1.72 7.14 -10.22
N SER A 101 0.58 7.77 -10.48
CA SER A 101 0.27 8.29 -11.81
C SER A 101 1.20 9.45 -12.15
N TYR A 102 1.62 9.54 -13.40
CA TYR A 102 2.49 10.58 -13.90
C TYR A 102 2.16 10.87 -15.35
N GLY A 103 2.69 11.97 -15.85
CA GLY A 103 2.54 12.34 -17.24
C GLY A 103 3.80 13.00 -17.78
N ARG A 104 3.95 12.94 -19.09
CA ARG A 104 5.14 13.44 -19.78
C ARG A 104 4.79 14.62 -20.66
N CYS A 105 5.47 15.75 -20.44
CA CYS A 105 5.40 16.87 -21.37
C CYS A 105 6.19 16.53 -22.63
N LYS A 106 5.53 16.44 -23.78
CA LYS A 106 6.18 16.13 -25.07
C LYS A 106 7.16 17.22 -25.49
N ARG A 107 6.84 18.49 -25.21
CA ARG A 107 7.67 19.65 -25.57
C ARG A 107 8.93 19.77 -24.71
N CYS A 108 8.80 19.67 -23.39
CA CYS A 108 9.94 19.78 -22.48
C CYS A 108 10.67 18.43 -22.27
N ARG A 109 10.08 17.31 -22.72
CA ARG A 109 10.56 15.93 -22.54
C ARG A 109 10.79 15.52 -21.07
N LYS A 110 10.13 16.20 -20.13
CA LYS A 110 10.20 15.95 -18.68
C LYS A 110 8.94 15.23 -18.20
N SER A 111 9.11 14.37 -17.19
CA SER A 111 8.02 13.71 -16.47
C SER A 111 7.56 14.58 -15.31
N PHE A 112 6.27 14.55 -15.04
CA PHE A 112 5.60 15.32 -13.99
C PHE A 112 4.70 14.40 -13.20
N PHE A 113 4.76 14.54 -11.88
CA PHE A 113 4.02 13.74 -10.92
C PHE A 113 3.05 14.65 -10.16
N PRO A 114 1.84 14.20 -9.80
CA PRO A 114 0.90 14.95 -8.98
C PRO A 114 1.46 15.32 -7.59
N SER A 115 2.31 14.46 -7.01
CA SER A 115 2.83 14.66 -5.65
C SER A 115 4.06 15.59 -5.59
N VAL A 116 3.82 16.89 -5.64
CA VAL A 116 4.85 17.91 -5.35
C VAL A 116 4.30 18.91 -4.33
N PRO A 117 4.07 18.46 -3.08
CA PRO A 117 5.11 18.64 -2.06
C PRO A 117 5.36 17.45 -1.12
N SER A 118 4.57 16.38 -1.16
CA SER A 118 4.78 15.15 -0.37
C SER A 118 4.08 13.94 -1.01
N PHE A 119 4.62 12.74 -0.81
CA PHE A 119 4.04 11.50 -1.36
C PHE A 119 2.58 11.32 -0.93
N GLY A 120 1.69 11.04 -1.88
CA GLY A 120 0.27 10.77 -1.62
C GLY A 120 -0.56 12.01 -1.31
N ASN A 121 0.00 13.21 -1.49
CA ASN A 121 -0.74 14.44 -1.25
C ASN A 121 -1.65 14.75 -2.44
N ARG A 122 -2.96 14.81 -2.21
CA ARG A 122 -3.90 15.43 -3.14
C ARG A 122 -3.91 16.92 -2.81
N ALA A 123 -3.50 17.78 -3.75
CA ALA A 123 -3.76 19.20 -3.63
C ALA A 123 -5.27 19.40 -3.45
N ARG A 124 -5.67 20.06 -2.35
CA ARG A 124 -7.08 20.35 -2.02
C ARG A 124 -7.72 21.22 -3.10
#